data_AF-A0A3S1BVN3-F1
#
_entry.id   AF-A0A3S1BVN3-F1
#
_cell.length_a   1.000
_cell.length_b   1.000
_cell.length_c   1.000
_cell.angle_alpha   90.00
_cell.angle_beta   90.00
_cell.angle_gamma   90.00
#
_symmetry.space_group_name_H-M   'P 1'
#
loop_
_entity.id
_entity.type
_entity.pdbx_description
1 polymer ?
#
loop_
_entity_poly.entity_id
_entity_poly.type
_entity_poly.pdbx_seq_one_letter_code
_entity_poly.pdbx_strand_id
1 'polypeptide(L)' 'SARIEPLRTAERLALVLGQEGPGVRPETLAQTDADVVIPMPAGVDSLNVAAAAAVALWELRAR' A
#
# COMPACT_ATOMS: atom_id res chain seq x y z
N SER A 1 -11.62 3.57 -5.31
CA SER A 1 -11.94 2.13 -5.48
C SER A 1 -12.66 1.66 -4.23
N ALA A 2 -13.79 0.96 -4.33
CA ALA A 2 -14.59 0.55 -3.15
C ALA A 2 -13.77 -0.19 -2.07
N ARG A 3 -12.69 -0.87 -2.47
CA ARG A 3 -11.81 -1.63 -1.58
C ARG A 3 -10.99 -0.76 -0.61
N ILE A 4 -10.67 0.48 -0.95
CA ILE A 4 -9.84 1.36 -0.10
C ILE A 4 -10.63 2.43 0.64
N GLU A 5 -11.95 2.52 0.41
CA GLU A 5 -12.79 3.53 1.04
C GLU A 5 -12.75 3.45 2.57
N PRO A 6 -12.83 2.26 3.20
CA PRO A 6 -12.71 2.16 4.67
C PRO A 6 -11.38 2.68 5.21
N LEU A 7 -10.31 2.61 4.41
CA LEU A 7 -8.97 3.05 4.81
C LEU A 7 -8.86 4.59 4.83
N ARG A 8 -9.59 5.29 3.95
CA ARG A 8 -9.60 6.76 3.88
C ARG A 8 -10.29 7.42 5.06
N THR A 9 -11.21 6.70 5.69
CA THR A 9 -12.03 7.19 6.81
C THR A 9 -11.56 6.64 8.16
N ALA A 10 -10.46 5.89 8.19
CA ALA A 10 -9.93 5.32 9.43
C ALA A 10 -9.41 6.44 10.35
N GLU A 11 -9.77 6.38 11.64
CA GLU A 11 -9.30 7.34 12.65
C GLU A 11 -7.77 7.27 12.84
N ARG A 12 -7.21 6.06 12.74
CA ARG A 12 -5.76 5.82 12.81
C ARG A 12 -5.39 4.81 11.73
N LEU A 13 -4.44 5.19 10.88
CA LEU A 13 -3.97 4.37 9.77
C LEU A 13 -2.45 4.22 9.85
N ALA A 14 -1.98 2.98 9.84
CA ALA A 14 -0.56 2.65 9.72
C ALA A 14 -0.30 2.03 8.34
N LEU A 15 0.73 2.50 7.66
CA LEU A 15 1.19 1.92 6.39
C LEU A 15 2.40 1.03 6.64
N VAL A 16 2.29 -0.23 6.24
CA VAL A 16 3.41 -1.18 6.21
C VAL A 16 3.89 -1.29 4.78
N LEU A 17 5.16 -0.94 4.55
CA LEU A 17 5.76 -0.93 3.23
C LEU A 17 6.93 -1.92 3.20
N GLY A 18 6.99 -2.69 2.11
CA GLY A 18 8.03 -3.67 1.85
C GLY A 18 9.19 -3.10 1.06
N GLN A 19 10.21 -3.94 0.85
CA GLN A 19 11.31 -3.59 -0.06
C GLN A 19 10.87 -3.73 -1.53
N GLU A 20 11.52 -2.98 -2.41
CA GLU A 20 11.36 -3.12 -3.86
C GLU A 20 11.66 -4.57 -4.29
N GLY A 21 10.84 -5.15 -5.16
CA GLY A 21 10.89 -6.56 -5.56
C GLY A 21 10.11 -7.47 -4.61
N PRO A 22 10.71 -8.06 -3.55
CA PRO A 22 10.03 -9.04 -2.68
C PRO A 22 8.81 -8.50 -1.93
N GLY A 23 8.69 -7.18 -1.77
CA GLY A 23 7.56 -6.56 -1.10
C GLY A 23 7.53 -6.82 0.40
N VAL A 24 6.32 -6.93 0.94
CA VAL A 24 6.07 -7.21 2.37
C VAL A 24 6.05 -8.72 2.57
N ARG A 25 6.67 -9.21 3.65
CA ARG A 25 6.69 -10.64 3.94
C ARG A 25 5.27 -11.18 4.20
N PRO A 26 4.97 -12.43 3.78
CA PRO A 26 3.66 -13.03 3.99
C PRO A 26 3.19 -13.03 5.45
N GLU A 27 4.11 -13.26 6.41
CA GLU A 27 3.77 -13.28 7.84
C GLU A 27 3.40 -11.90 8.38
N THR A 28 3.85 -10.83 7.71
CA THR A 28 3.50 -9.45 8.04
C THR A 28 2.16 -9.07 7.41
N LEU A 29 1.88 -9.49 6.18
CA LEU A 29 0.57 -9.31 5.53
C LEU A 29 -0.55 -10.06 6.29
N ALA A 30 -0.24 -11.23 6.87
CA ALA A 30 -1.20 -11.95 7.70
C ALA A 30 -1.63 -11.19 8.97
N GLN A 31 -0.93 -10.10 9.33
CA GLN A 31 -1.22 -9.26 10.50
C GLN A 31 -1.84 -7.91 10.14
N THR A 32 -2.06 -7.62 8.85
CA THR A 32 -2.67 -6.37 8.38
C THR A 32 -4.18 -6.52 8.20
N ASP A 33 -4.92 -5.44 8.46
CA ASP A 33 -6.38 -5.43 8.26
C ASP A 33 -6.77 -5.42 6.77
N ALA A 34 -5.87 -4.95 5.91
CA ALA A 34 -6.06 -4.90 4.47
C ALA A 34 -4.74 -4.89 3.71
N ASP A 35 -4.76 -5.54 2.54
CA ASP A 35 -3.65 -5.55 1.60
C ASP A 35 -4.03 -4.80 0.33
N VAL A 36 -3.14 -3.91 -0.12
CA VAL A 36 -3.32 -3.10 -1.33
C VAL A 36 -2.07 -3.15 -2.19
N VAL A 37 -2.25 -2.97 -3.50
CA VAL A 37 -1.17 -2.96 -4.47
C VAL A 37 -1.34 -1.78 -5.40
N ILE A 38 -0.22 -1.16 -5.80
CA ILE A 38 -0.19 -0.20 -6.90
C ILE A 38 -0.04 -1.03 -8.19
N PRO A 39 -1.03 -1.04 -9.10
CA PRO A 39 -0.94 -1.83 -10.31
C PRO A 39 0.25 -1.38 -11.16
N MET A 40 1.16 -2.29 -11.47
CA MET A 40 2.31 -2.03 -12.34
C MET A 40 1.99 -2.43 -13.79
N PRO A 41 2.44 -1.64 -14.78
CA PRO A 41 2.38 -2.05 -16.17
C PRO A 41 3.30 -3.25 -16.40
N ALA A 42 3.03 -4.00 -17.47
CA ALA A 42 3.89 -5.11 -17.86
C ALA A 42 5.34 -4.66 -18.07
N GLY A 43 6.29 -5.42 -17.53
CA GLY A 43 7.73 -5.13 -17.61
C GLY A 43 8.26 -4.19 -16.52
N VAL A 44 7.41 -3.75 -15.58
CA VAL A 44 7.84 -3.03 -14.37
C VAL A 44 7.51 -3.89 -13.16
N ASP A 45 8.54 -4.33 -12.45
CA ASP A 45 8.36 -5.22 -11.29
C ASP A 45 7.73 -4.47 -10.10
N SER A 46 8.31 -3.32 -9.74
CA SER A 46 7.84 -2.52 -8.60
C SER A 46 8.33 -1.08 -8.64
N LEU A 47 7.74 -0.24 -7.79
CA LEU A 47 8.28 1.08 -7.47
C LEU A 47 9.28 0.97 -6.32
N ASN A 48 10.24 1.89 -6.28
CA ASN A 48 11.01 2.11 -5.06
C ASN A 48 10.08 2.46 -3.89
N VAL A 49 10.50 2.12 -2.67
CA VAL A 49 9.66 2.23 -1.47
C VAL A 49 9.19 3.67 -1.20
N ALA A 50 10.00 4.68 -1.52
CA ALA A 50 9.65 6.09 -1.30
C ALA A 50 8.54 6.56 -2.25
N ALA A 51 8.61 6.15 -3.53
CA ALA A 51 7.58 6.43 -4.51
C ALA A 51 6.26 5.71 -4.17
N ALA A 52 6.34 4.44 -3.76
CA ALA A 52 5.18 3.69 -3.29
C ALA A 52 4.52 4.36 -2.07
N ALA A 53 5.32 4.81 -1.10
CA ALA A 53 4.86 5.55 0.06
C ALA A 53 4.14 6.85 -0.34
N ALA A 54 4.74 7.64 -1.23
CA ALA A 54 4.17 8.90 -1.69
C ALA A 54 2.81 8.71 -2.37
N VAL A 55 2.69 7.71 -3.24
CA VAL A 55 1.42 7.37 -3.90
C VAL A 55 0.39 6.89 -2.90
N ALA A 56 0.76 5.99 -1.98
CA ALA A 56 -0.15 5.47 -0.97
C ALA A 56 -0.67 6.58 -0.04
N LEU A 57 0.21 7.48 0.41
CA LEU A 57 -0.18 8.63 1.24
C LEU A 57 -1.07 9.62 0.49
N TRP A 58 -0.72 9.94 -0.76
CA TRP A 58 -1.55 10.83 -1.58
C TRP A 58 -2.95 10.25 -1.81
N GLU A 59 -3.02 8.95 -2.07
CA GLU A 59 -4.27 8.26 -2.29
C GLU A 59 -5.05 8.13 -0.98
N LEU A 60 -4.44 7.76 0.14
CA LEU A 60 -5.14 7.47 1.39
C LEU A 60 -5.39 8.68 2.31
N ARG A 61 -4.88 9.88 1.95
CA ARG A 61 -5.13 11.08 2.74
C ARG A 61 -6.63 11.29 3.00
N ALA A 62 -6.97 11.67 4.23
CA ALA A 62 -8.31 12.11 4.57
C ALA A 62 -8.72 13.27 3.65
N ARG A 63 -9.98 13.26 3.22
CA ARG A 63 -10.58 14.36 2.46
C ARG A 63 -11.33 15.29 3.39
#